data_AF-A0A832CLZ4-F1
#
_entry.id   AF-A0A832CLZ4-F1
#
_cell.length_a   1.000
_cell.length_b   1.000
_cell.length_c   1.000
_cell.angle_alpha   90.00
_cell.angle_beta   90.00
_cell.angle_gamma   90.00
#
_symmetry.space_group_name_H-M   'P 1'
#
loop_
_entity.id
_entity.type
_entity.pdbx_description
1 polymer ?
#
loop_
_entity_poly.entity_id
_entity_poly.type
_entity_poly.pdbx_seq_one_letter_code
_entity_poly.pdbx_strand_id
1 'polypeptide(L)'
;PDYTFFDEMRDTKDFQLYADLRLAGVGMVGVVHATSPIDAIQRFIGRVELGMIPSIVDTVIFIKNGNVEKVYSLETTVKIPHGLKEEDLARPVVVVRDFLTGEAEYELYVFGERTFVVPIKKHGSRVSMEEYKLKSAVERALQRFIGDGGGYEVKVDSSSSLVVVELSLEQYNYIAGKPRRKLERIVRKFGYELELRPVF
;
A
#
# COMPACT_ATOMS: atom_id res chain seq x y z
N PRO A 1 -17.44 19.77 -22.12
CA PRO A 1 -16.96 18.61 -22.91
C PRO A 1 -17.47 17.34 -22.23
N ASP A 2 -17.71 16.26 -22.97
CA ASP A 2 -18.16 14.99 -22.35
C ASP A 2 -17.02 14.35 -21.55
N TYR A 3 -15.80 14.37 -22.10
CA TYR A 3 -14.58 13.91 -21.44
C TYR A 3 -13.42 14.88 -21.64
N THR A 4 -12.54 14.96 -20.64
CA THR A 4 -11.26 15.68 -20.68
C THR A 4 -10.12 14.72 -20.36
N PHE A 5 -9.06 14.75 -21.16
CA PHE A 5 -7.85 13.97 -20.95
C PHE A 5 -6.78 14.83 -20.29
N PHE A 6 -6.24 14.34 -19.18
CA PHE A 6 -5.13 14.91 -18.45
C PHE A 6 -3.93 13.96 -18.64
N ASP A 7 -3.05 14.32 -19.57
CA ASP A 7 -1.95 13.47 -20.03
C ASP A 7 -0.88 13.21 -18.96
N GLU A 8 -0.80 14.08 -17.96
CA GLU A 8 0.07 13.84 -16.81
C GLU A 8 -0.37 14.61 -15.56
N MET A 9 -0.68 13.89 -14.50
CA MET A 9 -1.01 14.47 -13.19
C MET A 9 0.13 14.20 -12.19
N ARG A 10 0.78 15.28 -11.74
CA ARG A 10 1.96 15.21 -10.86
C ARG A 10 1.70 15.84 -9.50
N ASP A 11 1.18 17.06 -9.51
CA ASP A 11 1.12 17.90 -8.32
C ASP A 11 -0.29 17.97 -7.75
N THR A 12 -0.41 18.39 -6.49
CA THR A 12 -1.70 18.48 -5.79
C THR A 12 -2.73 19.32 -6.55
N LYS A 13 -2.31 20.36 -7.28
CA LYS A 13 -3.20 21.19 -8.10
C LYS A 13 -3.86 20.40 -9.23
N ASP A 14 -3.14 19.46 -9.84
CA ASP A 14 -3.68 18.63 -10.93
C ASP A 14 -4.78 17.71 -10.40
N PHE A 15 -4.55 17.09 -9.24
CA PHE A 15 -5.54 16.24 -8.58
C PHE A 15 -6.78 17.01 -8.11
N GLN A 16 -6.60 18.24 -7.62
CA GLN A 16 -7.71 19.11 -7.24
C GLN A 16 -8.52 19.54 -8.47
N LEU A 17 -7.86 19.98 -9.55
CA LEU A 17 -8.55 20.35 -10.79
C LEU A 17 -9.29 19.15 -11.40
N TYR A 18 -8.69 17.96 -11.38
CA TYR A 18 -9.35 16.73 -11.80
C TYR A 18 -10.62 16.47 -10.99
N ALA A 19 -10.54 16.57 -9.66
CA ALA A 19 -11.68 16.39 -8.77
C ALA A 19 -12.77 17.43 -9.02
N ASP A 20 -12.41 18.71 -9.14
CA ASP A 20 -13.35 19.81 -9.37
C ASP A 20 -14.12 19.64 -10.68
N LEU A 21 -13.40 19.33 -11.77
CA LEU A 21 -14.02 19.08 -13.08
C LEU A 21 -14.94 17.86 -13.04
N ARG A 22 -14.50 16.79 -12.35
CA ARG A 22 -15.29 15.57 -12.22
C ARG A 22 -16.58 15.81 -11.42
N LEU A 23 -16.49 16.54 -10.31
CA LEU A 23 -17.64 16.91 -9.48
C LEU A 23 -18.59 17.89 -10.20
N ALA A 24 -18.06 18.70 -11.13
CA ALA A 24 -18.86 19.53 -12.03
C ALA A 24 -19.57 18.73 -13.15
N GLY A 25 -19.41 17.41 -13.19
CA GLY A 25 -20.07 16.52 -14.15
C GLY A 25 -19.28 16.26 -15.44
N VAL A 26 -18.02 16.70 -15.52
CA VAL A 26 -17.15 16.42 -16.67
C VAL A 26 -16.56 15.01 -16.52
N GLY A 27 -16.60 14.19 -17.58
CA GLY A 27 -15.87 12.94 -17.61
C GLY A 27 -14.36 13.20 -17.61
N MET A 28 -13.58 12.47 -16.81
CA MET A 28 -12.15 12.74 -16.67
C MET A 28 -11.32 11.48 -16.90
N VAL A 29 -10.29 11.59 -17.74
CA VAL A 29 -9.27 10.54 -17.91
C VAL A 29 -7.93 11.14 -17.49
N GLY A 30 -7.32 10.62 -16.43
CA GLY A 30 -6.08 11.14 -15.88
C GLY A 30 -4.98 10.10 -15.95
N VAL A 31 -3.79 10.51 -16.39
CA VAL A 31 -2.61 9.66 -16.48
C VAL A 31 -1.67 9.98 -15.32
N VAL A 32 -1.28 8.94 -14.58
CA VAL A 32 -0.47 9.05 -13.37
C VAL A 32 0.66 8.04 -13.43
N HIS A 33 1.89 8.47 -13.15
CA HIS A 33 3.00 7.54 -12.94
C HIS A 33 2.86 6.81 -11.60
N ALA A 34 2.71 5.50 -11.64
CA ALA A 34 2.52 4.67 -10.45
C ALA A 34 3.28 3.34 -10.61
N THR A 35 3.89 2.88 -9.52
CA THR A 35 4.57 1.56 -9.47
C THR A 35 3.58 0.41 -9.28
N SER A 36 2.43 0.70 -8.67
CA SER A 36 1.32 -0.22 -8.53
C SER A 36 -0.01 0.50 -8.76
N PRO A 37 -1.08 -0.20 -9.17
CA PRO A 37 -2.38 0.42 -9.39
C PRO A 37 -2.97 1.09 -8.13
N ILE A 38 -2.67 0.58 -6.94
CA ILE A 38 -3.18 1.16 -5.69
C ILE A 38 -2.53 2.52 -5.38
N ASP A 39 -1.29 2.75 -5.81
CA ASP A 39 -0.59 4.02 -5.61
C ASP A 39 -1.34 5.19 -6.31
N ALA A 40 -1.97 4.92 -7.46
CA ALA A 40 -2.76 5.92 -8.17
C ALA A 40 -3.97 6.38 -7.35
N ILE A 41 -4.64 5.46 -6.67
CA ILE A 41 -5.77 5.76 -5.76
C ILE A 41 -5.27 6.51 -4.53
N GLN A 42 -4.13 6.09 -3.96
CA GLN A 42 -3.55 6.72 -2.78
C GLN A 42 -3.19 8.19 -3.00
N ARG A 43 -2.93 8.62 -4.24
CA ARG A 43 -2.71 10.03 -4.55
C ARG A 43 -3.95 10.90 -4.30
N PHE A 44 -5.16 10.36 -4.22
CA PHE A 44 -6.34 11.13 -3.84
C PHE A 44 -6.50 11.28 -2.31
N ILE A 45 -5.87 10.40 -1.54
CA ILE A 45 -5.97 10.43 -0.06
C ILE A 45 -5.35 11.72 0.48
N GLY A 46 -6.09 12.41 1.33
CA GLY A 46 -5.68 13.68 1.93
C GLY A 46 -5.83 14.89 1.01
N ARG A 47 -6.17 14.67 -0.27
CA ARG A 47 -6.54 15.74 -1.22
C ARG A 47 -8.06 15.88 -1.35
N VAL A 48 -8.78 14.76 -1.18
CA VAL A 48 -10.24 14.70 -1.15
C VAL A 48 -10.71 13.82 0.00
N GLU A 49 -11.96 13.98 0.41
CA GLU A 49 -12.57 13.12 1.42
C GLU A 49 -12.67 11.68 0.90
N LEU A 50 -12.39 10.71 1.78
CA LEU A 50 -12.35 9.30 1.40
C LEU A 50 -13.65 8.84 0.73
N GLY A 51 -14.80 9.23 1.26
CA GLY A 51 -16.11 8.86 0.71
C GLY A 51 -16.40 9.45 -0.67
N MET A 52 -15.70 10.51 -1.08
CA MET A 52 -15.82 11.12 -2.40
C MET A 52 -14.94 10.45 -3.46
N ILE A 53 -13.95 9.63 -3.06
CA ILE A 53 -13.00 9.03 -4.01
C ILE A 53 -13.73 8.27 -5.13
N PRO A 54 -14.71 7.38 -4.87
CA PRO A 54 -15.38 6.65 -5.96
C PRO A 54 -16.20 7.55 -6.89
N SER A 55 -16.67 8.71 -6.42
CA SER A 55 -17.35 9.70 -7.27
C SER A 55 -16.39 10.46 -8.19
N ILE A 56 -15.11 10.52 -7.82
CA ILE A 56 -14.06 11.21 -8.57
C ILE A 56 -13.32 10.23 -9.48
N VAL A 57 -12.90 9.08 -8.93
CA VAL A 57 -12.24 7.99 -9.64
C VAL A 57 -12.94 6.69 -9.31
N ASP A 58 -13.75 6.21 -10.25
CA ASP A 58 -14.43 4.92 -10.16
C ASP A 58 -13.60 3.77 -10.78
N THR A 59 -12.70 4.06 -11.73
CA THR A 59 -11.96 3.05 -12.50
C THR A 59 -10.47 3.42 -12.61
N VAL A 60 -9.58 2.45 -12.38
CA VAL A 60 -8.13 2.58 -12.54
C VAL A 60 -7.60 1.51 -13.48
N ILE A 61 -6.90 1.93 -14.54
CA ILE A 61 -6.32 1.04 -15.55
C ILE A 61 -4.80 1.06 -15.40
N PHE A 62 -4.21 -0.08 -15.10
CA PHE A 62 -2.76 -0.24 -14.96
C PHE A 62 -2.14 -0.76 -16.24
N ILE A 63 -1.19 0.00 -16.78
CA ILE A 63 -0.46 -0.34 -17.99
C ILE A 63 0.97 -0.72 -17.63
N LYS A 64 1.40 -1.90 -18.07
CA LYS A 64 2.78 -2.37 -17.93
C LYS A 64 3.25 -3.00 -19.23
N ASN A 65 4.44 -2.61 -19.68
CA ASN A 65 5.03 -3.07 -20.94
C ASN A 65 4.06 -2.94 -22.13
N GLY A 66 3.33 -1.84 -22.21
CA GLY A 66 2.35 -1.56 -23.26
C GLY A 66 1.04 -2.35 -23.20
N ASN A 67 0.82 -3.16 -22.16
CA ASN A 67 -0.38 -3.97 -22.00
C ASN A 67 -1.16 -3.55 -20.74
N VAL A 68 -2.49 -3.66 -20.79
CA VAL A 68 -3.34 -3.53 -19.60
C VAL A 68 -3.13 -4.76 -18.74
N GLU A 69 -2.37 -4.61 -17.65
CA GLU A 69 -2.08 -5.72 -16.73
C GLU A 69 -3.20 -5.87 -15.70
N LYS A 70 -3.85 -4.77 -15.30
CA LYS A 70 -4.91 -4.81 -14.29
C LYS A 70 -5.91 -3.66 -14.44
N VAL A 71 -7.16 -3.92 -14.06
CA VAL A 71 -8.21 -2.91 -13.97
C VAL A 71 -8.89 -3.01 -12.61
N TYR A 72 -8.95 -1.90 -11.87
CA TYR A 72 -9.70 -1.81 -10.63
C TYR A 72 -10.95 -0.97 -10.80
N SER A 73 -12.00 -1.36 -10.08
CA SER A 73 -13.18 -0.56 -9.79
C SER A 73 -13.22 -0.18 -8.32
N LEU A 74 -13.69 1.03 -8.02
CA LEU A 74 -13.86 1.54 -6.67
C LEU A 74 -15.35 1.73 -6.36
N GLU A 75 -15.76 1.40 -5.15
CA GLU A 75 -17.11 1.66 -4.65
C GLU A 75 -17.10 2.00 -3.16
N THR A 76 -18.07 2.81 -2.72
CA THR A 76 -18.27 3.09 -1.30
C THR A 76 -19.32 2.13 -0.74
N THR A 77 -19.01 1.50 0.39
CA THR A 77 -19.94 0.66 1.15
C THR A 77 -19.87 0.98 2.63
N VAL A 78 -20.94 0.69 3.39
CA VAL A 78 -20.95 0.81 4.85
C VAL A 78 -20.84 -0.58 5.43
N LYS A 79 -19.70 -0.88 6.07
CA LYS A 79 -19.44 -2.17 6.70
C LYS A 79 -18.47 -2.04 7.86
N ILE A 80 -18.26 -3.14 8.58
CA ILE A 80 -17.12 -3.28 9.50
C ILE A 80 -15.88 -3.52 8.64
N PRO A 81 -14.85 -2.64 8.70
CA PRO A 81 -13.64 -2.81 7.92
C PRO A 81 -12.90 -4.11 8.26
N HIS A 82 -12.21 -4.67 7.28
CA HIS A 82 -11.40 -5.87 7.45
C HIS A 82 -10.30 -5.63 8.48
N GLY A 83 -10.23 -6.51 9.49
CA GLY A 83 -9.25 -6.41 10.59
C GLY A 83 -9.74 -5.67 11.84
N LEU A 84 -10.98 -5.16 11.85
CA LEU A 84 -11.68 -4.67 13.04
C LEU A 84 -12.67 -5.72 13.57
N LYS A 85 -13.10 -5.59 14.83
CA LYS A 85 -14.03 -6.53 15.47
C LYS A 85 -15.48 -6.08 15.25
N GLU A 86 -16.44 -6.99 15.42
CA GLU A 86 -17.88 -6.66 15.28
C GLU A 86 -18.39 -5.64 16.30
N GLU A 87 -17.69 -5.47 17.42
CA GLU A 87 -17.99 -4.43 18.41
C GLU A 87 -17.67 -3.02 17.90
N ASP A 88 -16.90 -2.89 16.80
CA ASP A 88 -16.63 -1.62 16.14
C ASP A 88 -17.82 -1.21 15.25
N LEU A 89 -18.26 0.04 15.38
CA LEU A 89 -19.34 0.59 14.56
C LEU A 89 -18.99 0.55 13.06
N ALA A 90 -19.98 0.15 12.26
CA ALA A 90 -19.92 0.20 10.81
C ALA A 90 -19.63 1.64 10.35
N ARG A 91 -18.80 1.76 9.32
CA ARG A 91 -18.35 3.06 8.80
C ARG A 91 -18.24 3.01 7.27
N PRO A 92 -18.14 4.18 6.60
CA PRO A 92 -17.85 4.23 5.19
C PRO A 92 -16.48 3.62 4.90
N VAL A 93 -16.46 2.66 3.98
CA VAL A 93 -15.28 1.98 3.47
C VAL A 93 -15.31 2.08 1.95
N VAL A 94 -14.20 2.52 1.35
CA VAL A 94 -14.02 2.41 -0.10
C VAL A 94 -13.42 1.05 -0.39
N VAL A 95 -14.10 0.24 -1.18
CA VAL A 95 -13.65 -1.08 -1.59
C VAL A 95 -13.09 -1.00 -3.00
N VAL A 96 -11.86 -1.46 -3.17
CA VAL A 96 -11.20 -1.61 -4.47
C VAL A 96 -11.32 -3.06 -4.89
N ARG A 97 -11.93 -3.28 -6.05
CA ARG A 97 -12.15 -4.61 -6.63
C ARG A 97 -11.42 -4.76 -7.94
N ASP A 98 -10.95 -5.95 -8.23
CA ASP A 98 -10.58 -6.32 -9.59
C ASP A 98 -11.84 -6.29 -10.48
N PHE A 99 -11.78 -5.51 -11.56
CA PHE A 99 -12.93 -5.25 -12.42
C PHE A 99 -13.39 -6.50 -13.16
N LEU A 100 -12.46 -7.40 -13.51
CA LEU A 100 -12.77 -8.60 -14.29
C LEU A 100 -13.42 -9.69 -13.43
N THR A 101 -12.94 -9.85 -12.20
CA THR A 101 -13.39 -10.92 -11.28
C THR A 101 -14.45 -10.45 -10.30
N GLY A 102 -14.56 -9.14 -10.05
CA GLY A 102 -15.41 -8.56 -9.01
C GLY A 102 -14.88 -8.81 -7.58
N GLU A 103 -13.69 -9.40 -7.43
CA GLU A 103 -13.13 -9.71 -6.13
C GLU A 103 -12.57 -8.46 -5.45
N ALA A 104 -12.94 -8.26 -4.18
CA ALA A 104 -12.42 -7.17 -3.37
C ALA A 104 -10.96 -7.45 -2.97
N GLU A 105 -10.06 -6.53 -3.33
CA GLU A 105 -8.63 -6.66 -3.08
C GLU A 105 -8.10 -5.68 -2.05
N TYR A 106 -8.69 -4.50 -1.92
CA TYR A 106 -8.31 -3.51 -0.91
C TYR A 106 -9.53 -2.83 -0.31
N GLU A 107 -9.37 -2.39 0.94
CA GLU A 107 -10.29 -1.48 1.65
C GLU A 107 -9.54 -0.23 2.03
N LEU A 108 -10.19 0.91 1.85
CA LEU A 108 -9.75 2.16 2.41
C LEU A 108 -10.78 2.60 3.45
N TYR A 109 -10.31 2.96 4.63
CA TYR A 109 -11.16 3.45 5.71
C TYR A 109 -10.41 4.42 6.61
N VAL A 110 -11.18 5.26 7.32
CA VAL A 110 -10.63 6.18 8.32
C VAL A 110 -10.70 5.54 9.71
N PHE A 111 -9.59 5.63 10.44
CA PHE A 111 -9.51 5.25 11.85
C PHE A 111 -8.77 6.34 12.63
N GLY A 112 -9.48 7.01 13.55
CA GLY A 112 -9.02 8.26 14.14
C GLY A 112 -8.91 9.35 13.07
N GLU A 113 -7.73 9.98 12.98
CA GLU A 113 -7.42 11.01 11.99
C GLU A 113 -6.60 10.49 10.80
N ARG A 114 -6.44 9.15 10.68
CA ARG A 114 -5.62 8.53 9.65
C ARG A 114 -6.45 7.69 8.69
N THR A 115 -6.11 7.76 7.42
CA THR A 115 -6.66 6.89 6.38
C THR A 115 -5.76 5.66 6.23
N PHE A 116 -6.37 4.48 6.26
CA PHE A 116 -5.70 3.20 6.07
C PHE A 116 -6.07 2.62 4.71
N VAL A 117 -5.13 1.92 4.09
CA VAL A 117 -5.34 1.10 2.88
C VAL A 117 -4.94 -0.33 3.23
N VAL A 118 -5.91 -1.23 3.23
CA VAL A 118 -5.77 -2.60 3.76
C VAL A 118 -6.10 -3.62 2.69
N PRO A 119 -5.20 -4.56 2.35
CA PRO A 119 -5.50 -5.62 1.40
C PRO A 119 -6.46 -6.67 2.00
N ILE A 120 -7.45 -7.13 1.22
CA ILE A 120 -8.49 -8.11 1.59
C ILE A 120 -8.17 -9.52 1.06
N LYS A 121 -7.76 -9.63 -0.21
CA LYS A 121 -7.44 -10.90 -0.88
C LYS A 121 -6.03 -10.91 -1.47
N LYS A 122 -5.39 -12.06 -1.30
CA LYS A 122 -3.99 -12.37 -1.63
C LYS A 122 -3.86 -12.71 -3.12
N HIS A 123 -3.60 -11.74 -3.99
CA HIS A 123 -2.99 -12.06 -5.27
C HIS A 123 -1.47 -12.14 -5.13
N GLY A 124 -0.92 -13.35 -5.28
CA GLY A 124 0.43 -13.55 -5.81
C GLY A 124 1.64 -13.36 -4.88
N SER A 125 1.48 -12.89 -3.66
CA SER A 125 2.51 -12.97 -2.62
C SER A 125 1.85 -13.13 -1.27
N ARG A 126 2.27 -14.15 -0.51
CA ARG A 126 1.96 -14.28 0.91
C ARG A 126 2.54 -13.03 1.59
N VAL A 127 1.63 -12.05 1.73
CA VAL A 127 1.47 -10.86 2.57
C VAL A 127 0.64 -11.04 3.84
N SER A 128 0.85 -12.03 4.71
CA SER A 128 0.01 -12.14 5.93
C SER A 128 0.07 -10.84 6.74
N MET A 129 -1.03 -10.45 7.40
CA MET A 129 -1.05 -9.24 8.25
C MET A 129 0.04 -9.28 9.34
N GLU A 130 0.46 -10.49 9.73
CA GLU A 130 1.60 -10.74 10.60
C GLU A 130 2.93 -10.39 9.92
N GLU A 131 3.14 -10.80 8.67
CA GLU A 131 4.31 -10.39 7.87
C GLU A 131 4.38 -8.89 7.66
N TYR A 132 3.27 -8.20 7.41
CA TYR A 132 3.28 -6.74 7.27
C TYR A 132 3.68 -6.07 8.58
N LYS A 133 3.07 -6.49 9.71
CA LYS A 133 3.43 -5.99 11.05
C LYS A 133 4.89 -6.28 11.39
N LEU A 134 5.37 -7.48 11.04
CA LEU A 134 6.74 -7.92 11.25
C LEU A 134 7.72 -7.11 10.40
N LYS A 135 7.46 -6.99 9.09
CA LYS A 135 8.24 -6.20 8.15
C LYS A 135 8.36 -4.76 8.63
N SER A 136 7.25 -4.10 8.95
CA SER A 136 7.29 -2.72 9.48
C SER A 136 8.00 -2.61 10.83
N ALA A 137 7.93 -3.64 11.69
CA ALA A 137 8.66 -3.63 12.96
C ALA A 137 10.18 -3.76 12.76
N VAL A 138 10.61 -4.58 11.80
CA VAL A 138 12.01 -4.77 11.41
C VAL A 138 12.54 -3.51 10.71
N GLU A 139 11.80 -2.94 9.76
CA GLU A 139 12.15 -1.69 9.06
C GLU A 139 12.34 -0.54 10.06
N ARG A 140 11.41 -0.33 11.00
CA ARG A 140 11.55 0.69 12.06
C ARG A 140 12.78 0.47 12.94
N ALA A 141 13.17 -0.77 13.18
CA ALA A 141 14.36 -1.08 13.97
C ALA A 141 15.64 -0.81 13.17
N LEU A 142 15.66 -1.16 11.89
CA LEU A 142 16.76 -0.88 10.97
C LEU A 142 16.96 0.63 10.79
N GLN A 143 15.89 1.39 10.58
CA GLN A 143 15.94 2.85 10.46
C GLN A 143 16.59 3.52 11.68
N ARG A 144 16.38 2.98 12.90
CA ARG A 144 17.04 3.48 14.12
C ARG A 144 18.53 3.13 14.21
N PHE A 145 18.98 2.10 13.52
CA PHE A 145 20.36 1.62 13.58
C PHE A 145 21.24 2.18 12.47
N ILE A 146 20.72 2.23 11.24
CA ILE A 146 21.48 2.59 10.04
C ILE A 146 20.99 3.89 9.36
N GLY A 147 19.93 4.53 9.90
CA GLY A 147 19.39 5.79 9.38
C GLY A 147 18.54 5.63 8.12
N ASP A 148 18.13 6.76 7.52
CA ASP A 148 17.33 6.84 6.28
C ASP A 148 18.15 6.61 5.00
N GLY A 149 19.40 6.15 5.11
CA GLY A 149 20.37 6.09 4.01
C GLY A 149 20.06 5.12 2.87
N GLY A 150 18.92 4.44 2.88
CA GLY A 150 18.60 3.37 1.92
C GLY A 150 19.61 2.22 1.98
N GLY A 151 19.45 1.22 1.11
CA GLY A 151 20.41 0.10 0.98
C GLY A 151 20.08 -1.15 1.78
N TYR A 152 18.86 -1.27 2.32
CA TYR A 152 18.36 -2.52 2.89
C TYR A 152 17.03 -2.94 2.28
N GLU A 153 16.82 -4.25 2.12
CA GLU A 153 15.55 -4.84 1.71
C GLU A 153 15.12 -5.90 2.73
N VAL A 154 13.89 -5.79 3.22
CA VAL A 154 13.30 -6.78 4.15
C VAL A 154 12.31 -7.66 3.39
N LYS A 155 12.64 -8.94 3.30
CA LYS A 155 11.80 -10.01 2.74
C LYS A 155 11.32 -10.89 3.90
N VAL A 156 10.03 -11.17 3.94
CA VAL A 156 9.44 -12.09 4.91
C VAL A 156 8.90 -13.29 4.15
N ASP A 157 9.37 -14.48 4.48
CA ASP A 157 8.87 -15.75 3.95
C ASP A 157 8.13 -16.51 5.06
N SER A 158 6.81 -16.47 5.01
CA SER A 158 5.94 -17.18 5.95
C SER A 158 5.78 -18.66 5.67
N SER A 159 6.32 -19.15 4.55
CA SER A 159 6.36 -20.59 4.25
C SER A 159 7.44 -21.28 5.07
N SER A 160 8.55 -20.58 5.31
CA SER A 160 9.72 -21.04 6.07
C SER A 160 9.85 -20.37 7.45
N SER A 161 8.91 -19.48 7.82
CA SER A 161 8.97 -18.63 9.01
C SER A 161 10.30 -17.86 9.11
N LEU A 162 10.79 -17.34 7.98
CA LEU A 162 12.09 -16.70 7.87
C LEU A 162 11.95 -15.24 7.45
N VAL A 163 12.68 -14.35 8.12
CA VAL A 163 12.86 -12.95 7.71
C VAL A 163 14.28 -12.80 7.16
N VAL A 164 14.39 -12.46 5.89
CA VAL A 164 15.66 -12.16 5.22
C VAL A 164 15.82 -10.66 5.14
N VAL A 165 16.90 -10.14 5.73
CA VAL A 165 17.29 -8.73 5.60
C VAL A 165 18.54 -8.67 4.74
N GLU A 166 18.37 -8.14 3.54
CA GLU A 166 19.45 -7.85 2.60
C GLU A 166 20.03 -6.48 2.93
N LEU A 167 21.36 -6.37 3.05
CA LEU A 167 22.08 -5.19 3.53
C LEU A 167 23.31 -4.93 2.66
N SER A 168 23.70 -3.66 2.47
CA SER A 168 25.02 -3.36 1.91
C SER A 168 26.15 -3.88 2.81
N LEU A 169 27.35 -4.10 2.26
CA LEU A 169 28.51 -4.62 3.01
C LEU A 169 28.84 -3.79 4.28
N GLU A 170 28.74 -2.46 4.20
CA GLU A 170 28.97 -1.56 5.33
C GLU A 170 27.92 -1.76 6.44
N GLN A 171 26.65 -1.87 6.05
CA GLN A 171 25.52 -2.07 6.97
C GLN A 171 25.51 -3.47 7.58
N TYR A 172 25.89 -4.48 6.80
CA TYR A 172 25.98 -5.86 7.26
C TYR A 172 26.96 -6.00 8.43
N ASN A 173 28.17 -5.44 8.30
CA ASN A 173 29.19 -5.49 9.35
C ASN A 173 28.75 -4.79 10.64
N TYR A 174 28.02 -3.67 10.52
CA TYR A 174 27.46 -2.96 11.68
C TYR A 174 26.34 -3.75 12.36
N ILE A 175 25.40 -4.29 11.57
CA ILE A 175 24.21 -4.99 12.08
C ILE A 175 24.58 -6.37 12.65
N ALA A 176 25.55 -7.07 12.07
CA ALA A 176 26.01 -8.39 12.52
C ALA A 176 26.51 -8.42 13.98
N GLY A 177 26.84 -7.26 14.56
CA GLY A 177 27.25 -7.12 15.96
C GLY A 177 26.08 -7.00 16.96
N LYS A 178 26.12 -5.98 17.82
CA LYS A 178 25.09 -5.74 18.87
C LYS A 178 23.66 -5.56 18.35
N PRO A 179 23.41 -4.91 17.18
CA PRO A 179 22.05 -4.70 16.67
C PRO A 179 21.30 -6.00 16.31
N ARG A 180 22.01 -7.03 15.84
CA ARG A 180 21.45 -8.35 15.50
C ARG A 180 20.57 -8.94 16.60
N ARG A 181 21.03 -8.91 17.85
CA ARG A 181 20.27 -9.47 19.00
C ARG A 181 18.94 -8.76 19.25
N LYS A 182 18.80 -7.49 18.84
CA LYS A 182 17.54 -6.74 18.96
C LYS A 182 16.59 -7.10 17.83
N LEU A 183 17.09 -7.25 16.60
CA LEU A 183 16.32 -7.69 15.45
C LEU A 183 15.80 -9.12 15.68
N GLU A 184 16.65 -10.05 16.10
CA GLU A 184 16.23 -11.42 16.43
C GLU A 184 15.13 -11.47 17.49
N ARG A 185 15.18 -10.58 18.50
CA ARG A 185 14.13 -10.48 19.53
C ARG A 185 12.81 -9.96 18.98
N ILE A 186 12.85 -9.06 18.01
CA ILE A 186 11.64 -8.56 17.34
C ILE A 186 11.04 -9.69 16.52
N VAL A 187 11.87 -10.35 15.70
CA VAL A 187 11.42 -11.41 14.77
C VAL A 187 10.88 -12.63 15.52
N ARG A 188 11.54 -13.08 16.60
CA ARG A 188 11.07 -14.19 17.44
C ARG A 188 9.73 -13.93 18.12
N LYS A 189 9.37 -12.68 18.43
CA LYS A 189 8.05 -12.36 19.02
C LYS A 189 6.89 -12.70 18.08
N PHE A 190 7.17 -12.76 16.78
CA PHE A 190 6.19 -13.14 15.76
C PHE A 190 6.32 -14.61 15.33
N GLY A 191 7.24 -15.39 15.93
CA GLY A 191 7.45 -16.80 15.58
C GLY A 191 8.35 -17.04 14.36
N TYR A 192 9.14 -16.05 13.94
CA TYR A 192 10.04 -16.13 12.78
C TYR A 192 11.52 -16.22 13.21
N GLU A 193 12.38 -16.65 12.29
CA GLU A 193 13.85 -16.58 12.37
C GLU A 193 14.41 -15.45 11.52
N LEU A 194 15.61 -14.95 11.84
CA LEU A 194 16.24 -13.83 11.13
C LEU A 194 17.50 -14.33 10.38
N GLU A 195 17.52 -14.09 9.08
CA GLU A 195 18.70 -14.25 8.22
C GLU A 195 19.17 -12.87 7.73
N LEU A 196 20.48 -12.62 7.81
CA LEU A 196 21.10 -11.40 7.27
C LEU A 196 21.91 -11.79 6.03
N ARG A 197 21.71 -11.10 4.91
CA ARG A 197 22.46 -11.33 3.67
C ARG A 197 23.17 -10.05 3.21
N PRO A 198 24.48 -10.09 2.92
CA PRO A 198 25.15 -8.98 2.27
C PRO A 198 24.77 -8.94 0.77
N VAL A 199 24.48 -7.76 0.25
CA VAL A 199 24.32 -7.48 -1.17
C VAL A 199 25.56 -6.74 -1.64
N PHE A 200 26.14 -7.21 -2.75
CA PHE A 200 27.36 -6.70 -3.37
C PHE A 200 27.05 -5.63 -4.43
#